data_AF-A0A969I2S1-F1
#
_entry.id   AF-A0A969I2S1-F1
#
_cell.length_a   1.000
_cell.length_b   1.000
_cell.length_c   1.000
_cell.angle_alpha   90.00
_cell.angle_beta   90.00
_cell.angle_gamma   90.00
#
_symmetry.space_group_name_H-M   'P 1'
#
loop_
_entity.id
_entity.type
_entity.pdbx_description
1 polymer ?
#
loop_
_entity_poly.entity_id
_entity_poly.type
_entity_poly.pdbx_seq_one_letter_code
_entity_poly.pdbx_strand_id
1 'polypeptide(L)'
;MLLTTIQAKRAALRGALLACRERTLALTSDLQAADCDQQPHPDFSPVGWHLGHIALTEAYWILERLAGQPPLYPQYRRLFAADGLPKTERQHLPPLDRLLQCLAVVRSRVLDYLMTAPLPEQERLWYWLLQHESQHNETITFLLQLRRWQPWGEGWQMGQRPSPSPREDMVTLAAGSIQLGSEAIAAQDHERPLYRIDLPAYALDRFPVTCQDFQAF
;
A
#
# COMPACT_ATOMS: atom_id res chain seq x y z
N MET A 1 13.86 18.01 -25.62
CA MET A 1 13.80 18.16 -24.15
C MET A 1 12.55 17.51 -23.58
N LEU A 2 11.33 17.86 -24.04
CA LEU A 2 10.06 17.25 -23.58
C LEU A 2 9.96 15.73 -23.79
N LEU A 3 10.29 15.22 -24.99
CA LEU A 3 10.28 13.77 -25.29
C LEU A 3 11.26 12.99 -24.41
N THR A 4 12.44 13.56 -24.16
CA THR A 4 13.46 12.98 -23.28
C THR A 4 12.98 12.90 -21.82
N THR A 5 12.21 13.88 -21.35
CA THR A 5 11.60 13.88 -20.01
C THR A 5 10.48 12.84 -19.87
N ILE A 6 9.62 12.67 -20.88
CA ILE A 6 8.53 11.67 -20.84
C ILE A 6 9.11 10.24 -20.81
N GLN A 7 10.14 9.96 -21.62
CA GLN A 7 10.77 8.65 -21.62
C GLN A 7 11.46 8.34 -20.28
N ALA A 8 12.09 9.34 -19.65
CA ALA A 8 12.66 9.19 -18.31
C ALA A 8 11.58 8.90 -17.25
N LYS A 9 10.46 9.64 -17.26
CA LYS A 9 9.32 9.40 -16.38
C LYS A 9 8.74 8.00 -16.55
N ARG A 10 8.60 7.56 -17.81
CA ARG A 10 8.14 6.21 -18.14
C ARG A 10 9.06 5.13 -17.58
N ALA A 11 10.36 5.29 -17.74
CA ALA A 11 11.35 4.37 -17.17
C ALA A 11 11.29 4.33 -15.63
N ALA A 12 11.18 5.49 -14.99
CA ALA A 12 11.04 5.60 -13.54
C ALA A 12 9.77 4.90 -13.02
N LEU A 13 8.62 5.15 -13.64
CA LEU A 13 7.35 4.48 -13.30
C LEU A 13 7.43 2.96 -13.50
N ARG A 14 8.01 2.50 -14.62
CA ARG A 14 8.23 1.07 -14.86
C ARG A 14 9.06 0.45 -13.74
N GLY A 15 10.19 1.04 -13.39
CA GLY A 15 11.06 0.56 -12.32
C GLY A 15 10.35 0.54 -10.95
N ALA A 16 9.63 1.61 -10.62
CA ALA A 16 8.91 1.72 -9.36
C ALA A 16 7.78 0.68 -9.24
N LEU A 17 7.00 0.47 -10.30
CA LEU A 17 5.94 -0.54 -10.34
C LEU A 17 6.54 -1.95 -10.16
N LEU A 18 7.58 -2.29 -10.93
CA LEU A 18 8.26 -3.59 -10.82
C LEU A 18 8.77 -3.84 -9.40
N ALA A 19 9.51 -2.88 -8.83
CA ALA A 19 10.03 -2.99 -7.47
C ALA A 19 8.91 -3.09 -6.41
N CYS A 20 7.78 -2.41 -6.61
CA CYS A 20 6.62 -2.53 -5.72
C CYS A 20 6.01 -3.93 -5.76
N ARG A 21 5.83 -4.50 -6.95
CA ARG A 21 5.32 -5.88 -7.12
C ARG A 21 6.30 -6.93 -6.61
N GLU A 22 7.59 -6.73 -6.80
CA GLU A 22 8.61 -7.60 -6.21
C GLU A 22 8.49 -7.65 -4.69
N ARG A 23 8.25 -6.49 -4.03
CA ARG A 23 7.96 -6.47 -2.58
C ARG A 23 6.67 -7.21 -2.23
N THR A 24 5.59 -7.02 -2.99
CA THR A 24 4.33 -7.75 -2.82
C THR A 24 4.55 -9.26 -2.88
N LEU A 25 5.28 -9.73 -3.90
CA LEU A 25 5.57 -11.15 -4.10
C LEU A 25 6.50 -11.71 -3.01
N ALA A 26 7.50 -10.94 -2.59
CA ALA A 26 8.42 -11.33 -1.52
C ALA A 26 7.70 -11.45 -0.16
N LEU A 27 6.77 -10.54 0.14
CA LEU A 27 5.95 -10.62 1.36
C LEU A 27 5.11 -11.91 1.41
N THR A 28 4.69 -12.42 0.26
CA THR A 28 3.84 -13.61 0.16
C THR A 28 4.59 -14.87 -0.29
N SER A 29 5.92 -14.88 -0.32
CA SER A 29 6.69 -16.02 -0.84
C SER A 29 6.47 -17.30 -0.04
N ASP A 30 6.30 -17.16 1.28
CA ASP A 30 6.15 -18.28 2.21
C ASP A 30 4.68 -18.62 2.46
N LEU A 31 3.75 -17.90 1.83
CA LEU A 31 2.31 -18.09 2.00
C LEU A 31 1.90 -19.43 1.41
N GLN A 32 1.40 -20.32 2.27
CA GLN A 32 0.90 -21.63 1.83
C GLN A 32 -0.51 -21.50 1.21
N ALA A 33 -0.88 -22.42 0.32
CA ALA A 33 -2.19 -22.40 -0.31
C ALA A 33 -3.35 -22.44 0.71
N ALA A 34 -3.21 -23.24 1.77
CA ALA A 34 -4.19 -23.34 2.86
C ALA A 34 -4.37 -22.05 3.67
N ASP A 35 -3.42 -21.13 3.56
CA ASP A 35 -3.36 -19.89 4.33
C ASP A 35 -3.88 -18.68 3.56
N CYS A 36 -3.93 -18.79 2.23
CA CYS A 36 -4.33 -17.73 1.33
C CYS A 36 -5.74 -17.21 1.61
N ASP A 37 -6.65 -18.11 2.01
CA ASP A 37 -8.07 -17.85 2.26
C ASP A 37 -8.41 -17.66 3.75
N GLN A 38 -7.43 -17.81 4.65
CA GLN A 38 -7.67 -17.69 6.08
C GLN A 38 -7.87 -16.23 6.48
N GLN A 39 -9.02 -15.93 7.07
CA GLN A 39 -9.30 -14.64 7.67
C GLN A 39 -8.76 -14.60 9.12
N PRO A 40 -7.73 -13.80 9.42
CA PRO A 40 -7.15 -13.77 10.77
C PRO A 40 -8.03 -13.02 11.78
N HIS A 41 -8.91 -12.12 11.32
CA HIS A 41 -9.83 -11.35 12.15
C HIS A 41 -11.02 -10.85 11.30
N PRO A 42 -12.24 -10.71 11.86
CA PRO A 42 -13.43 -10.23 11.14
C PRO A 42 -13.24 -8.85 10.45
N ASP A 43 -12.44 -7.97 11.06
CA ASP A 43 -12.14 -6.64 10.52
C ASP A 43 -11.10 -6.61 9.39
N PHE A 44 -10.57 -7.77 9.01
CA PHE A 44 -9.56 -7.87 7.96
C PHE A 44 -9.92 -8.88 6.89
N SER A 45 -9.48 -8.65 5.66
CA SER A 45 -9.62 -9.64 4.58
C SER A 45 -8.45 -10.63 4.62
N PRO A 46 -8.62 -11.86 4.08
CA PRO A 46 -7.50 -12.79 3.92
C PRO A 46 -6.37 -12.19 3.08
N VAL A 47 -5.14 -12.68 3.25
CA VAL A 47 -3.98 -12.21 2.47
C VAL A 47 -4.21 -12.39 0.96
N GLY A 48 -4.81 -13.51 0.55
CA GLY A 48 -5.17 -13.74 -0.85
C GLY A 48 -6.13 -12.71 -1.43
N TRP A 49 -7.03 -12.16 -0.60
CA TRP A 49 -7.97 -11.14 -1.06
C TRP A 49 -7.21 -9.88 -1.45
N HIS A 50 -6.18 -9.51 -0.71
CA HIS A 50 -5.34 -8.36 -1.04
C HIS A 50 -4.57 -8.58 -2.34
N LEU A 51 -4.05 -9.78 -2.62
CA LEU A 51 -3.41 -10.10 -3.91
C LEU A 51 -4.40 -9.92 -5.09
N GLY A 52 -5.62 -10.46 -4.94
CA GLY A 52 -6.67 -10.28 -5.95
C GLY A 52 -7.13 -8.83 -6.10
N HIS A 53 -7.24 -8.09 -4.99
CA HIS A 53 -7.62 -6.68 -4.97
C HIS A 53 -6.59 -5.77 -5.63
N ILE A 54 -5.30 -6.01 -5.40
CA ILE A 54 -4.20 -5.30 -6.10
C ILE A 54 -4.34 -5.53 -7.61
N ALA A 55 -4.51 -6.78 -8.05
CA ALA A 55 -4.67 -7.11 -9.47
C ALA A 55 -5.93 -6.46 -10.08
N LEU A 56 -7.07 -6.52 -9.39
CA LEU A 56 -8.31 -5.91 -9.86
C LEU A 56 -8.18 -4.39 -9.97
N THR A 57 -7.61 -3.73 -8.95
CA THR A 57 -7.50 -2.27 -8.89
C THR A 57 -6.57 -1.77 -9.98
N GLU A 58 -5.42 -2.43 -10.19
CA GLU A 58 -4.50 -2.11 -11.27
C GLU A 58 -5.14 -2.28 -12.66
N ALA A 59 -5.82 -3.41 -12.89
CA ALA A 59 -6.51 -3.67 -14.15
C ALA A 59 -7.63 -2.67 -14.41
N TYR A 60 -8.45 -2.39 -13.40
CA TYR A 60 -9.58 -1.48 -13.51
C TYR A 60 -9.12 -0.06 -13.86
N TRP A 61 -8.21 0.51 -13.07
CA TRP A 61 -7.82 1.91 -13.28
C TRP A 61 -6.96 2.12 -14.52
N ILE A 62 -6.04 1.21 -14.82
CA ILE A 62 -5.13 1.42 -15.95
C ILE A 62 -5.71 0.84 -17.24
N LEU A 63 -6.10 -0.43 -17.24
CA LEU A 63 -6.50 -1.10 -18.49
C LEU A 63 -7.92 -0.72 -18.89
N GLU A 64 -8.86 -0.73 -17.95
CA GLU A 64 -10.25 -0.39 -18.28
C GLU A 64 -10.44 1.13 -18.40
N ARG A 65 -10.07 1.90 -17.37
CA ARG A 65 -10.39 3.33 -17.30
C ARG A 65 -9.48 4.21 -18.17
N LEU A 66 -8.17 3.96 -18.21
CA LEU A 66 -7.25 4.75 -19.04
C LEU A 66 -7.10 4.19 -20.46
N ALA A 67 -6.92 2.87 -20.60
CA ALA A 67 -6.69 2.24 -21.90
C ALA A 67 -7.97 1.83 -22.65
N GLY A 68 -9.15 1.93 -22.03
CA GLY A 68 -10.44 1.61 -22.66
C GLY A 68 -10.63 0.12 -22.97
N GLN A 69 -9.86 -0.78 -22.34
CA GLN A 69 -9.94 -2.22 -22.57
C GLN A 69 -11.12 -2.84 -21.80
N PRO A 70 -11.66 -3.99 -22.28
CA PRO A 70 -12.65 -4.73 -21.52
C PRO A 70 -12.04 -5.30 -20.22
N PRO A 71 -12.87 -5.56 -19.19
CA PRO A 71 -12.41 -6.18 -17.94
C PRO A 71 -11.73 -7.52 -18.19
N LEU A 72 -10.54 -7.73 -17.59
CA LEU A 72 -9.79 -8.99 -17.76
C LEU A 72 -10.42 -10.16 -17.00
N TYR A 73 -10.93 -9.88 -15.80
CA TYR A 73 -11.48 -10.89 -14.89
C TYR A 73 -12.83 -10.42 -14.31
N PRO A 74 -13.86 -10.20 -15.16
CA PRO A 74 -15.15 -9.67 -14.71
C PRO A 74 -15.79 -10.53 -13.61
N GLN A 75 -15.57 -11.84 -13.63
CA GLN A 75 -16.06 -12.78 -12.61
C GLN A 75 -15.53 -12.51 -11.20
N TYR A 76 -14.37 -11.85 -11.07
CA TYR A 76 -13.76 -11.56 -9.77
C TYR A 76 -14.07 -10.15 -9.25
N ARG A 77 -14.77 -9.31 -10.03
CA ARG A 77 -15.01 -7.91 -9.69
C ARG A 77 -15.69 -7.76 -8.33
N ARG A 78 -16.80 -8.47 -8.11
CA ARG A 78 -17.53 -8.39 -6.85
C ARG A 78 -16.68 -8.89 -5.67
N LEU A 79 -15.90 -9.96 -5.88
CA LEU A 79 -15.07 -10.54 -4.82
C LEU A 79 -13.98 -9.57 -4.38
N PHE A 80 -13.25 -8.97 -5.32
CA PHE A 80 -12.07 -8.16 -4.99
C PHE A 80 -12.32 -6.65 -4.96
N ALA A 81 -13.50 -6.15 -5.30
CA ALA A 81 -13.81 -4.73 -5.12
C ALA A 81 -13.86 -4.38 -3.63
N ALA A 82 -13.29 -3.24 -3.23
CA ALA A 82 -13.21 -2.82 -1.83
C ALA A 82 -14.59 -2.63 -1.19
N ASP A 83 -15.61 -2.36 -1.99
CA ASP A 83 -17.02 -2.18 -1.63
C ASP A 83 -17.92 -3.33 -2.14
N GLY A 84 -17.33 -4.38 -2.74
CA GLY A 84 -18.10 -5.45 -3.39
C GLY A 84 -18.70 -6.50 -2.46
N LEU A 85 -17.98 -6.86 -1.39
CA LEU A 85 -18.43 -7.77 -0.34
C LEU A 85 -18.01 -7.23 1.05
N PRO A 86 -18.80 -7.48 2.11
CA PRO A 86 -18.37 -7.21 3.47
C PRO A 86 -17.15 -8.07 3.82
N LYS A 87 -16.31 -7.61 4.75
CA LYS A 87 -15.02 -8.26 5.04
C LYS A 87 -15.16 -9.73 5.47
N THR A 88 -16.20 -10.04 6.22
CA THR A 88 -16.54 -11.40 6.67
C THR A 88 -16.92 -12.36 5.53
N GLU A 89 -17.23 -11.86 4.33
CA GLU A 89 -17.59 -12.65 3.15
C GLU A 89 -16.46 -12.73 2.10
N ARG A 90 -15.28 -12.17 2.38
CA ARG A 90 -14.12 -12.13 1.46
C ARG A 90 -13.26 -13.39 1.50
N GLN A 91 -13.90 -14.54 1.69
CA GLN A 91 -13.28 -15.87 1.70
C GLN A 91 -13.69 -16.66 0.43
N HIS A 92 -13.36 -17.94 0.35
CA HIS A 92 -13.58 -18.80 -0.82
C HIS A 92 -12.83 -18.28 -2.06
N LEU A 93 -11.58 -17.87 -1.82
CA LEU A 93 -10.75 -17.26 -2.85
C LEU A 93 -10.30 -18.25 -3.93
N PRO A 94 -10.01 -17.77 -5.16
CA PRO A 94 -9.26 -18.57 -6.14
C PRO A 94 -7.94 -19.09 -5.56
N PRO A 95 -7.44 -20.24 -6.06
CA PRO A 95 -6.14 -20.77 -5.68
C PRO A 95 -5.01 -19.73 -5.77
N LEU A 96 -4.02 -19.84 -4.89
CA LEU A 96 -2.93 -18.86 -4.80
C LEU A 96 -2.16 -18.69 -6.12
N ASP A 97 -1.88 -19.78 -6.82
CA ASP A 97 -1.24 -19.76 -8.15
C ASP A 97 -2.08 -18.97 -9.17
N ARG A 98 -3.41 -19.08 -9.10
CA ARG A 98 -4.31 -18.28 -9.94
C ARG A 98 -4.24 -16.79 -9.60
N LEU A 99 -4.15 -16.41 -8.33
CA LEU A 99 -4.00 -15.01 -7.91
C LEU A 99 -2.66 -14.42 -8.37
N LEU A 100 -1.56 -15.18 -8.19
CA LEU A 100 -0.23 -14.78 -8.64
C LEU A 100 -0.17 -14.66 -10.17
N GLN A 101 -0.84 -15.56 -10.90
CA GLN A 101 -0.99 -15.46 -12.35
C GLN A 101 -1.76 -14.19 -12.75
N CYS A 102 -2.87 -13.88 -12.08
CA CYS A 102 -3.63 -12.65 -12.32
C CYS A 102 -2.73 -11.40 -12.13
N LEU A 103 -1.98 -11.32 -11.03
CA LEU A 103 -1.03 -10.23 -10.79
C LEU A 103 0.00 -10.09 -11.92
N ALA A 104 0.61 -11.20 -12.35
CA ALA A 104 1.61 -11.20 -13.41
C ALA A 104 1.03 -10.73 -14.76
N VAL A 105 -0.14 -11.25 -15.15
CA VAL A 105 -0.82 -10.90 -16.41
C VAL A 105 -1.23 -9.43 -16.42
N VAL A 106 -1.84 -8.95 -15.32
CA VAL A 106 -2.25 -7.54 -15.19
C VAL A 106 -1.04 -6.63 -15.32
N ARG A 107 0.05 -6.91 -14.59
CA ARG A 107 1.27 -6.10 -14.65
C ARG A 107 1.89 -6.07 -16.04
N SER A 108 1.97 -7.22 -16.70
CA SER A 108 2.49 -7.30 -18.06
C SER A 108 1.73 -6.35 -18.99
N ARG A 109 0.39 -6.43 -19.00
CA ARG A 109 -0.45 -5.58 -19.84
C ARG A 109 -0.39 -4.10 -19.46
N VAL A 110 -0.27 -3.80 -18.17
CA VAL A 110 -0.12 -2.42 -17.69
C VAL A 110 1.21 -1.82 -18.14
N LEU A 111 2.30 -2.59 -18.10
CA LEU A 111 3.59 -2.14 -18.62
C LEU A 111 3.59 -2.00 -20.14
N ASP A 112 2.84 -2.81 -20.86
CA ASP A 112 2.63 -2.64 -22.30
C ASP A 112 1.90 -1.32 -22.60
N TYR A 113 0.82 -1.03 -21.86
CA TYR A 113 0.11 0.25 -22.00
C TYR A 113 0.98 1.46 -21.63
N LEU A 114 1.81 1.34 -20.59
CA LEU A 114 2.73 2.40 -20.17
C LEU A 114 3.64 2.88 -21.32
N MET A 115 3.95 2.03 -22.31
CA MET A 115 4.75 2.37 -23.49
C MET A 115 4.08 3.35 -24.45
N THR A 116 2.76 3.50 -24.41
CA THR A 116 2.00 4.40 -25.29
C THR A 116 1.12 5.38 -24.52
N ALA A 117 0.98 5.21 -23.21
CA ALA A 117 0.19 6.07 -22.34
C ALA A 117 0.55 7.57 -22.47
N PRO A 118 -0.45 8.47 -22.59
CA PRO A 118 -0.27 9.92 -22.55
C PRO A 118 0.02 10.37 -21.10
N LEU A 119 1.23 10.07 -20.63
CA LEU A 119 1.65 10.28 -19.24
C LEU A 119 1.35 11.68 -18.67
N PRO A 120 1.54 12.81 -19.39
CA PRO A 120 1.24 14.13 -18.84
C PRO A 120 -0.18 14.30 -18.30
N GLU A 121 -1.15 13.56 -18.84
CA GLU A 121 -2.57 13.61 -18.45
C GLU A 121 -2.92 12.56 -17.38
N GLN A 122 -2.07 11.55 -17.19
CA GLN A 122 -2.37 10.36 -16.41
C GLN A 122 -1.45 10.16 -15.20
N GLU A 123 -0.35 10.91 -15.12
CA GLU A 123 0.77 10.70 -14.19
C GLU A 123 0.32 10.51 -12.73
N ARG A 124 -0.66 11.29 -12.28
CA ARG A 124 -1.22 11.19 -10.92
C ARG A 124 -1.78 9.79 -10.63
N LEU A 125 -2.51 9.18 -11.56
CA LEU A 125 -3.12 7.87 -11.36
C LEU A 125 -2.07 6.74 -11.31
N TRP A 126 -0.98 6.88 -12.06
CA TRP A 126 0.16 5.97 -11.98
C TRP A 126 0.85 6.01 -10.61
N TYR A 127 1.04 7.20 -10.04
CA TYR A 127 1.57 7.33 -8.68
C TYR A 127 0.59 6.85 -7.61
N TRP A 128 -0.70 7.13 -7.77
CA TRP A 128 -1.73 6.62 -6.86
C TRP A 128 -1.75 5.09 -6.84
N LEU A 129 -1.63 4.44 -8.01
CA LEU A 129 -1.59 2.98 -8.08
C LEU A 129 -0.38 2.39 -7.35
N LEU A 130 0.80 3.02 -7.49
CA LEU A 130 2.00 2.62 -6.77
C LEU A 130 1.82 2.72 -5.25
N GLN A 131 1.17 3.79 -4.79
CA GLN A 131 0.87 3.99 -3.37
C GLN A 131 -0.18 3.01 -2.86
N HIS A 132 -1.22 2.74 -3.64
CA HIS A 132 -2.26 1.76 -3.33
C HIS A 132 -1.66 0.36 -3.10
N GLU A 133 -0.82 -0.13 -4.02
CA GLU A 133 -0.15 -1.42 -3.83
C GLU A 133 0.77 -1.40 -2.59
N SER A 134 1.46 -0.28 -2.33
CA SER A 134 2.30 -0.14 -1.14
C SER A 134 1.50 -0.15 0.18
N GLN A 135 0.32 0.48 0.21
CA GLN A 135 -0.59 0.44 1.37
C GLN A 135 -1.12 -0.99 1.62
N HIS A 136 -1.37 -1.74 0.54
CA HIS A 136 -1.72 -3.14 0.66
C HIS A 136 -0.55 -4.02 1.11
N ASN A 137 0.68 -3.68 0.77
CA ASN A 137 1.87 -4.38 1.28
C ASN A 137 2.03 -4.18 2.80
N GLU A 138 1.81 -2.97 3.31
CA GLU A 138 1.74 -2.72 4.75
C GLU A 138 0.62 -3.53 5.40
N THR A 139 -0.55 -3.57 4.75
CA THR A 139 -1.69 -4.37 5.20
C THR A 139 -1.35 -5.86 5.30
N ILE A 140 -0.77 -6.42 4.24
CA ILE A 140 -0.34 -7.82 4.21
C ILE A 140 0.70 -8.09 5.30
N THR A 141 1.62 -7.15 5.56
CA THR A 141 2.64 -7.30 6.59
C THR A 141 2.02 -7.47 7.98
N PHE A 142 1.07 -6.60 8.37
CA PHE A 142 0.41 -6.77 9.67
C PHE A 142 -0.43 -8.04 9.72
N LEU A 143 -1.06 -8.46 8.62
CA LEU A 143 -1.86 -9.69 8.57
C LEU A 143 -1.01 -10.93 8.77
N LEU A 144 0.15 -10.98 8.13
CA LEU A 144 1.11 -12.08 8.32
C LEU A 144 1.61 -12.13 9.77
N GLN A 145 1.84 -10.96 10.39
CA GLN A 145 2.19 -10.89 11.81
C GLN A 145 1.04 -11.35 12.71
N LEU A 146 -0.21 -10.93 12.42
CA LEU A 146 -1.39 -11.32 13.17
C LEU A 146 -1.65 -12.83 13.08
N ARG A 147 -1.39 -13.46 11.92
CA ARG A 147 -1.48 -14.91 11.74
C ARG A 147 -0.42 -15.68 12.55
N ARG A 148 0.78 -15.10 12.68
CA ARG A 148 1.87 -15.66 13.49
C ARG A 148 1.65 -15.44 14.99
N TRP A 149 0.69 -14.61 15.37
CA TRP A 149 0.39 -14.33 16.77
C TRP A 149 -0.15 -15.58 17.46
N GLN A 150 0.75 -16.30 18.11
CA GLN A 150 0.41 -17.26 19.16
C GLN A 150 0.39 -16.51 20.50
N PRO A 151 -0.50 -16.85 21.44
CA PRO A 151 -0.38 -16.36 22.82
C PRO A 151 1.03 -16.71 23.32
N TRP A 152 1.88 -15.67 23.51
CA TRP A 152 3.25 -15.70 24.02
C TRP A 152 3.84 -17.11 24.24
N GLY A 153 4.24 -17.77 23.15
CA GLY A 153 4.94 -19.06 23.20
C GLY A 153 6.46 -18.89 23.25
N GLU A 154 7.14 -19.89 23.80
CA GLU A 154 8.61 -19.97 23.82
C GLU A 154 9.16 -19.91 22.38
N GLY A 155 9.86 -18.83 22.01
CA GLY A 155 10.44 -18.69 20.68
C GLY A 155 10.46 -17.26 20.09
N TRP A 156 9.85 -16.27 20.75
CA TRP A 156 9.97 -14.87 20.32
C TRP A 156 11.42 -14.39 20.45
N GLN A 157 12.13 -14.30 19.33
CA GLN A 157 13.44 -13.64 19.29
C GLN A 157 13.23 -12.14 19.19
N MET A 158 13.50 -11.42 20.27
CA MET A 158 13.66 -9.97 20.17
C MET A 158 14.81 -9.68 19.21
N GLY A 159 14.54 -8.87 18.18
CA GLY A 159 15.59 -8.22 17.41
C GLY A 159 16.50 -7.37 18.32
N GLN A 160 17.56 -6.81 17.73
CA GLN A 160 18.47 -5.97 18.51
C GLN A 160 17.71 -4.86 19.23
N ARG A 161 17.92 -4.79 20.56
CA ARG A 161 17.31 -3.76 21.39
C ARG A 161 17.89 -2.41 20.95
N PRO A 162 17.06 -1.45 20.48
CA PRO A 162 17.55 -0.12 20.18
C PRO A 162 18.13 0.52 21.44
N SER A 163 19.08 1.43 21.25
CA SER A 163 19.64 2.21 22.36
C SER A 163 18.52 2.99 23.06
N PRO A 164 18.55 3.12 24.39
CA PRO A 164 17.53 3.86 25.12
C PRO A 164 17.45 5.30 24.61
N SER A 165 16.24 5.75 24.25
CA SER A 165 15.99 7.16 23.97
C SER A 165 16.10 7.99 25.26
N PRO A 166 16.57 9.24 25.21
CA PRO A 166 16.46 10.16 26.33
C PRO A 166 14.98 10.28 26.75
N ARG A 167 14.69 10.18 28.04
CA ARG A 167 13.31 10.06 28.56
C ARG A 167 12.48 11.35 28.50
N GLU A 168 13.10 12.50 28.27
CA GLU A 168 12.43 13.80 28.42
C GLU A 168 13.04 14.83 27.43
N ASP A 169 12.80 14.63 26.14
CA ASP A 169 13.25 15.56 25.11
C ASP A 169 12.04 16.04 24.30
N MET A 170 11.26 16.95 24.88
CA MET A 170 10.23 17.67 24.16
C MET A 170 10.85 18.83 23.38
N VAL A 171 10.44 18.99 22.13
CA VAL A 171 10.81 20.14 21.29
C VAL A 171 9.69 21.16 21.32
N THR A 172 10.00 22.38 21.75
CA THR A 172 9.07 23.51 21.64
C THR A 172 9.08 24.08 20.23
N LEU A 173 7.91 24.14 19.62
CA LEU A 173 7.65 24.77 18.34
C LEU A 173 7.01 26.13 18.59
N ALA A 174 7.63 27.20 18.09
CA ALA A 174 7.13 28.56 18.27
C ALA A 174 5.80 28.75 17.56
N ALA A 175 4.98 29.66 18.10
CA ALA A 175 3.76 30.10 17.43
C ALA A 175 4.10 30.68 16.05
N GLY A 176 3.27 30.39 15.04
CA GLY A 176 3.55 30.87 13.70
C GLY A 176 2.55 30.39 12.66
N SER A 177 2.68 31.01 11.49
CA SER A 177 1.92 30.67 10.29
C SER A 177 2.70 29.69 9.45
N ILE A 178 2.16 28.49 9.21
CA ILE A 178 2.81 27.44 8.43
C ILE A 178 1.99 27.07 7.19
N GLN A 179 2.65 26.50 6.18
CA GLN A 179 1.98 25.87 5.04
C GLN A 179 1.80 24.38 5.30
N LEU A 180 0.57 23.89 5.14
CA LEU A 180 0.18 22.49 5.30
C LEU A 180 -0.41 21.97 3.99
N GLY A 181 -0.17 20.70 3.67
CA GLY A 181 -0.58 20.07 2.42
C GLY A 181 0.54 20.02 1.37
N SER A 182 0.22 19.53 0.16
CA SER A 182 1.19 19.33 -0.92
C SER A 182 0.55 19.49 -2.29
N GLU A 183 1.21 20.22 -3.20
CA GLU A 183 0.80 20.29 -4.61
C GLU A 183 1.52 19.28 -5.50
N ALA A 184 2.36 18.41 -4.92
CA ALA A 184 3.11 17.42 -5.67
C ALA A 184 2.19 16.49 -6.49
N ILE A 185 2.66 16.04 -7.65
CA ILE A 185 1.87 15.17 -8.55
C ILE A 185 1.44 13.86 -7.86
N ALA A 186 2.27 13.38 -6.93
CA ALA A 186 2.06 12.15 -6.17
C ALA A 186 1.25 12.35 -4.88
N ALA A 187 0.97 13.58 -4.43
CA ALA A 187 0.20 13.81 -3.21
C ALA A 187 -1.20 13.21 -3.33
N GLN A 188 -1.71 12.48 -2.35
CA GLN A 188 -3.10 11.99 -2.40
C GLN A 188 -4.10 13.14 -2.31
N ASP A 189 -5.36 12.87 -2.59
CA ASP A 189 -6.41 13.91 -2.55
C ASP A 189 -6.54 14.58 -1.17
N HIS A 190 -6.45 13.80 -0.09
CA HIS A 190 -6.51 14.28 1.29
C HIS A 190 -5.27 15.06 1.75
N GLU A 191 -4.19 15.05 0.96
CA GLU A 191 -2.99 15.86 1.21
C GLU A 191 -3.08 17.25 0.55
N ARG A 192 -4.18 17.53 -0.16
CA ARG A 192 -4.39 18.73 -0.98
C ARG A 192 -5.56 19.57 -0.43
N PRO A 193 -5.60 20.89 -0.72
CA PRO A 193 -4.54 21.69 -1.34
C PRO A 193 -3.44 22.08 -0.35
N LEU A 194 -2.45 22.84 -0.80
CA LEU A 194 -1.58 23.60 0.08
C LEU A 194 -2.35 24.81 0.67
N TYR A 195 -2.44 24.90 1.99
CA TYR A 195 -3.08 26.03 2.68
C TYR A 195 -2.28 26.50 3.88
N ARG A 196 -2.60 27.70 4.37
CA ARG A 196 -1.94 28.29 5.53
C ARG A 196 -2.79 28.13 6.78
N ILE A 197 -2.14 27.79 7.88
CA ILE A 197 -2.76 27.78 9.22
C ILE A 197 -1.88 28.54 10.20
N ASP A 198 -2.49 29.17 11.19
CA ASP A 198 -1.79 29.77 12.32
C ASP A 198 -1.89 28.82 13.52
N LEU A 199 -0.74 28.42 14.06
CA LEU A 199 -0.66 27.57 15.24
C LEU A 199 -0.12 28.38 16.42
N PRO A 200 -0.68 28.20 17.64
CA PRO A 200 -0.03 28.68 18.85
C PRO A 200 1.28 27.92 19.09
N ALA A 201 2.09 28.39 20.02
CA ALA A 201 3.28 27.64 20.44
C ALA A 201 2.84 26.34 21.14
N TYR A 202 3.52 25.24 20.85
CA TYR A 202 3.26 23.95 21.47
C TYR A 202 4.56 23.15 21.62
N ALA A 203 4.55 22.14 22.47
CA ALA A 203 5.64 21.19 22.58
C ALA A 203 5.23 19.84 21.98
N LEU A 204 6.17 19.16 21.34
CA LEU A 204 5.99 17.82 20.79
C LEU A 204 7.13 16.94 21.29
N ASP A 205 6.83 15.71 21.69
CA ASP A 205 7.87 14.74 22.01
C ASP A 205 8.77 14.49 20.79
N ARG A 206 10.08 14.51 21.00
CA ARG A 206 11.05 14.21 19.94
C ARG A 206 10.98 12.76 19.48
N PHE A 207 10.55 11.85 20.35
CA PHE A 207 10.48 10.41 20.11
C PHE A 207 9.08 9.88 20.41
N PRO A 208 8.61 8.83 19.70
CA PRO A 208 7.38 8.14 20.07
C PRO A 208 7.46 7.54 21.48
N VAL A 209 6.29 7.40 22.12
CA VAL A 209 6.13 6.72 23.41
C VAL A 209 6.72 5.30 23.34
N THR A 210 7.54 4.93 24.32
CA THR A 210 8.17 3.60 24.36
C THR A 210 7.28 2.57 25.06
N CYS A 211 7.56 1.27 24.87
CA CYS A 211 6.88 0.22 25.63
C CYS A 211 7.06 0.37 27.15
N GLN A 212 8.18 0.94 27.60
CA GLN A 212 8.42 1.18 29.02
C GLN A 212 7.54 2.31 29.56
N ASP A 213 7.37 3.39 28.78
CA ASP A 213 6.49 4.49 29.16
C ASP A 213 5.03 4.00 29.23
N PHE A 214 4.60 3.20 28.25
CA PHE A 214 3.26 2.60 28.25
C PHE A 214 3.04 1.63 29.42
N GLN A 215 4.07 0.88 29.84
CA GLN A 215 3.99 0.01 31.03
C GLN A 215 3.82 0.79 32.34
N ALA A 216 4.30 2.04 32.37
CA ALA A 216 4.21 2.89 33.56
C ALA A 216 2.89 3.68 33.68
N PHE A 217 2.13 3.81 32.58
CA PHE A 217 0.80 4.42 32.53
C PHE A 217 -0.28 3.52 33.12
#